data_AF-S7NUR0-F1
#
_entry.id   AF-S7NUR0-F1
#
_cell.length_a   1.000
_cell.length_b   1.000
_cell.length_c   1.000
_cell.angle_alpha   90.00
_cell.angle_beta   90.00
_cell.angle_gamma   90.00
#
_symmetry.space_group_name_H-M   'P 1'
#
loop_
_entity.id
_entity.type
_entity.pdbx_description
1 polymer ?
#
loop_
_entity_poly.entity_id
_entity_poly.type
_entity_poly.pdbx_seq_one_letter_code
_entity_poly.pdbx_strand_id
1 'polypeptide(L)'
;MPSPRSAAENHALQLLLDVENKGAAFLSMTDFKTKGWFTYPGGKPLVYSNWAPGEPNNDGGNEHCVEMYTNGKWNDKHCGVNRLVICEF
;
A
#
# COMPACT_ATOMS: atom_id res chain seq x y z
N MET A 1 -8.07 -2.24 -5.90
CA MET A 1 -6.85 -2.26 -5.06
C MET A 1 -7.23 -2.83 -3.71
N PRO A 2 -6.42 -3.76 -3.16
CA PRO A 2 -6.67 -4.40 -1.88
C PRO A 2 -6.43 -3.44 -0.71
N SER A 3 -7.09 -3.71 0.41
CA SER A 3 -7.12 -2.88 1.62
C SER A 3 -6.81 -3.72 2.86
N PRO A 4 -5.63 -4.37 3.00
CA PRO A 4 -5.33 -5.24 4.13
C PRO A 4 -5.57 -4.54 5.48
N ARG A 5 -6.46 -5.11 6.29
CA ARG A 5 -6.93 -4.61 7.59
C ARG A 5 -6.39 -5.45 8.76
N SER A 6 -5.57 -6.46 8.47
CA SER A 6 -4.92 -7.32 9.46
C SER A 6 -3.60 -7.89 8.93
N ALA A 7 -2.78 -8.43 9.83
CA ALA A 7 -1.55 -9.12 9.45
C ALA A 7 -1.83 -10.38 8.58
N ALA A 8 -2.94 -11.07 8.84
CA ALA A 8 -3.33 -12.25 8.05
C ALA A 8 -3.70 -11.87 6.61
N GLU A 9 -4.47 -10.80 6.42
CA GLU A 9 -4.81 -10.28 5.09
C GLU A 9 -3.56 -9.76 4.35
N ASN A 10 -2.65 -9.08 5.05
CA ASN A 10 -1.38 -8.63 4.46
C ASN A 10 -0.55 -9.82 3.99
N HIS A 11 -0.47 -10.89 4.79
CA HIS A 11 0.26 -12.09 4.44
C HIS A 11 -0.38 -12.83 3.26
N ALA A 12 -1.72 -12.90 3.19
CA ALA A 12 -2.41 -13.47 2.03
C ALA A 12 -2.09 -12.71 0.74
N LEU A 13 -2.05 -11.38 0.80
CA LEU A 13 -1.64 -10.55 -0.33
C LEU A 13 -0.16 -10.74 -0.68
N GLN A 14 0.71 -10.89 0.31
CA GLN A 14 2.15 -11.16 0.11
C GLN A 14 2.36 -12.45 -0.69
N LEU A 15 1.66 -13.53 -0.34
CA LEU A 15 1.73 -14.80 -1.06
C LEU A 15 1.34 -14.64 -2.54
N LEU A 16 0.35 -13.79 -2.86
CA LEU A 16 -0.02 -13.49 -4.24
C LEU A 16 1.10 -12.74 -4.98
N LEU A 17 1.78 -11.79 -4.34
CA LEU A 17 2.92 -11.08 -4.95
C LEU A 17 4.09 -12.01 -5.23
N ASP A 18 4.39 -12.91 -4.29
CA ASP A 18 5.47 -13.89 -4.41
C ASP A 18 5.22 -14.87 -5.56
N VAL A 19 3.97 -15.33 -5.71
CA VAL A 19 3.58 -16.24 -6.80
C VAL A 19 3.62 -15.55 -8.17
N GLU A 20 3.12 -14.31 -8.25
CA GLU A 20 3.12 -13.57 -9.53
C GLU A 20 4.53 -13.16 -9.95
N ASN A 21 5.43 -12.90 -8.99
CA ASN A 21 6.81 -12.47 -9.23
C ASN A 21 6.94 -11.28 -10.20
N LYS A 22 5.96 -10.35 -10.15
CA LYS A 22 5.90 -9.12 -10.97
C LYS A 22 6.33 -7.86 -10.21
N GLY A 23 6.80 -8.01 -8.98
CA GLY A 23 7.19 -6.90 -8.10
C GLY A 23 6.05 -6.40 -7.21
N ALA A 24 6.09 -5.12 -6.85
CA ALA A 24 5.15 -4.51 -5.91
C ALA A 24 3.75 -4.29 -6.50
N ALA A 25 2.75 -4.24 -5.62
CA ALA A 25 1.36 -3.91 -5.95
C ALA A 25 0.86 -2.68 -5.20
N PHE A 26 -0.06 -1.94 -5.81
CA PHE A 26 -0.73 -0.85 -5.10
C PHE A 26 -1.77 -1.38 -4.11
N LEU A 27 -1.86 -0.71 -2.96
CA LEU A 27 -2.94 -0.83 -1.99
C LEU A 27 -3.95 0.31 -2.20
N SER A 28 -5.13 0.19 -1.60
CA SER A 28 -6.23 1.14 -1.82
C SER A 28 -6.07 2.50 -1.15
N MET A 29 -5.15 2.59 -0.18
CA MET A 29 -5.04 3.72 0.71
C MET A 29 -4.25 4.87 0.09
N THR A 30 -4.67 6.09 0.41
CA THR A 30 -4.03 7.33 -0.07
C THR A 30 -4.07 8.40 1.01
N ASP A 31 -3.21 9.41 0.91
CA ASP A 31 -3.20 10.58 1.80
C ASP A 31 -3.71 11.87 1.11
N PHE A 32 -4.35 11.76 -0.06
CA PHE A 32 -4.85 12.90 -0.85
C PHE A 32 -5.76 13.86 -0.08
N LYS A 33 -6.50 13.36 0.93
CA LYS A 33 -7.38 14.19 1.75
C LYS A 33 -6.59 15.08 2.71
N THR A 34 -5.56 14.51 3.34
CA THR A 34 -4.74 15.18 4.34
C THR A 34 -3.34 14.59 4.24
N LYS A 35 -2.39 15.39 3.77
CA LYS A 35 -1.00 14.96 3.56
C LYS A 35 -0.41 14.35 4.85
N GLY A 36 0.20 13.17 4.73
CA GLY A 36 0.74 12.39 5.85
C GLY A 36 -0.29 11.58 6.63
N TRP A 37 -1.58 11.65 6.27
CA TRP A 37 -2.65 10.87 6.90
C TRP A 37 -3.32 9.95 5.88
N PHE A 38 -2.79 8.73 5.76
CA PHE A 38 -3.34 7.71 4.88
C PHE A 38 -4.72 7.23 5.35
N THR A 39 -5.66 7.13 4.43
CA THR A 39 -7.03 6.66 4.68
C THR A 39 -7.44 5.63 3.65
N TYR A 40 -8.34 4.72 4.06
CA TYR A 40 -9.03 3.84 3.12
C TYR A 40 -9.94 4.64 2.17
N PRO A 41 -10.35 4.06 1.04
CA PRO A 41 -11.48 4.58 0.27
C PRO A 41 -12.68 4.87 1.20
N GLY A 42 -13.28 6.05 1.05
CA GLY A 42 -14.31 6.55 1.95
C GLY A 42 -13.79 7.39 3.13
N GLY A 43 -12.47 7.47 3.34
CA GLY A 43 -11.84 8.35 4.33
C GLY A 43 -11.75 7.81 5.74
N LYS A 44 -12.01 6.51 5.96
CA LYS A 44 -11.78 5.89 7.27
C LYS A 44 -10.27 5.79 7.53
N PRO A 45 -9.80 6.04 8.77
CA PRO A 45 -8.39 5.87 9.12
C PRO A 45 -7.95 4.41 9.01
N LEU A 46 -6.65 4.20 8.84
CA LEU A 46 -6.05 2.87 8.86
C LEU A 46 -6.30 2.18 10.19
N VAL A 47 -6.67 0.90 10.15
CA VAL A 47 -6.75 0.04 11.33
C VAL A 47 -5.54 -0.89 11.44
N TYR A 48 -4.76 -0.98 10.37
CA TYR A 48 -3.57 -1.79 10.25
C TYR A 48 -2.59 -1.09 9.30
N SER A 49 -1.29 -1.24 9.59
CA SER A 49 -0.24 -0.84 8.68
C SER A 49 0.97 -1.76 8.81
N ASN A 50 1.74 -1.89 7.72
CA ASN A 50 2.98 -2.66 7.70
C ASN A 50 4.11 -1.90 7.02
N TRP A 51 4.23 -0.60 7.32
CA TRP A 51 5.27 0.28 6.77
C TRP A 51 6.68 -0.32 6.90
N ALA A 52 7.48 -0.14 5.87
CA ALA A 52 8.91 -0.39 5.93
C ALA A 52 9.56 0.60 6.93
N PRO A 53 10.72 0.24 7.52
CA PRO A 53 11.45 1.17 8.37
C PRO A 53 11.75 2.49 7.63
N GLY A 54 11.31 3.61 8.21
CA GLY A 54 11.46 4.94 7.60
C GLY A 54 10.24 5.44 6.83
N GLU A 55 9.25 4.57 6.56
CA GLU A 55 8.05 4.92 5.79
C GLU A 55 6.84 5.25 6.69
N PRO A 56 5.89 6.07 6.19
CA PRO A 56 5.94 6.81 4.93
C PRO A 56 6.87 8.03 5.01
N ASN A 57 7.70 8.24 3.98
CA ASN A 57 8.73 9.29 3.96
C ASN A 57 8.41 10.45 3.01
N ASN A 58 7.43 10.28 2.13
CA ASN A 58 7.01 11.22 1.09
C ASN A 58 8.20 11.75 0.25
N ASP A 59 8.98 10.83 -0.33
CA ASP A 59 10.18 11.11 -1.11
C ASP A 59 9.87 12.03 -2.29
N GLY A 60 10.73 13.02 -2.50
CA GLY A 60 10.51 14.05 -3.53
C GLY A 60 9.24 14.90 -3.36
N GLY A 61 8.52 14.77 -2.23
CA GLY A 61 7.37 15.62 -1.93
C GLY A 61 6.02 15.18 -2.49
N ASN A 62 5.96 14.05 -3.22
CA ASN A 62 4.83 13.68 -4.09
C ASN A 62 4.51 12.17 -4.07
N GLU A 63 4.39 11.55 -2.88
CA GLU A 63 4.06 10.13 -2.74
C GLU A 63 2.73 9.94 -2.03
N HIS A 64 1.65 9.89 -2.82
CA HIS A 64 0.27 9.91 -2.32
C HIS A 64 -0.44 8.55 -2.33
N CYS A 65 0.20 7.52 -2.89
CA CYS A 65 -0.32 6.17 -2.99
C CYS A 65 0.52 5.21 -2.14
N VAL A 66 -0.02 4.03 -1.82
CA VAL A 66 0.72 3.03 -1.04
C VAL A 66 1.00 1.82 -1.91
N GLU A 67 2.26 1.39 -1.97
CA GLU A 67 2.65 0.11 -2.56
C GLU A 67 3.04 -0.89 -1.48
N MET A 68 2.91 -2.18 -1.80
CA MET A 68 3.42 -3.28 -0.99
C MET A 68 4.50 -4.04 -1.76
N TYR A 69 5.67 -4.18 -1.15
CA TYR A 69 6.78 -4.99 -1.66
C TYR A 69 6.51 -6.50 -1.48
N THR A 70 7.29 -7.34 -2.15
CA THR A 70 7.21 -8.81 -2.03
C THR A 70 7.52 -9.33 -0.62
N ASN A 71 8.27 -8.57 0.19
CA ASN A 71 8.46 -8.88 1.60
C ASN A 71 7.28 -8.46 2.51
N GLY A 72 6.17 -8.01 1.91
CA GLY A 72 4.95 -7.60 2.60
C GLY A 72 4.99 -6.20 3.23
N LYS A 73 6.13 -5.48 3.17
CA LYS A 73 6.29 -4.13 3.72
C LYS A 73 5.74 -3.06 2.79
N TRP A 74 5.25 -1.97 3.39
CA TRP A 74 4.59 -0.89 2.68
C TRP A 74 5.54 0.29 2.49
N ASN A 75 5.34 1.00 1.39
CA ASN A 75 6.03 2.23 1.03
C ASN A 75 5.01 3.21 0.44
N ASP A 76 5.09 4.49 0.77
CA ASP A 76 4.37 5.50 0.00
C ASP A 76 5.08 5.70 -1.34
N LYS A 77 4.30 5.89 -2.41
CA LYS A 77 4.84 6.00 -3.76
C LYS A 77 4.05 6.99 -4.60
N HIS A 78 4.76 7.62 -5.52
CA HIS A 78 4.15 8.43 -6.57
C HIS A 78 3.12 7.61 -7.34
N CYS A 79 1.86 8.04 -7.35
CA CYS A 79 0.73 7.29 -7.92
C CYS A 79 0.86 6.97 -9.41
N GLY A 80 1.68 7.73 -10.15
CA GLY A 80 1.87 7.55 -11.60
C GLY A 80 2.82 6.42 -12.01
N VAL A 81 3.40 5.67 -11.06
CA VAL A 81 4.26 4.52 -11.39
C VAL A 81 3.42 3.28 -11.71
N ASN A 82 3.94 2.41 -12.58
CA ASN A 82 3.29 1.14 -12.89
C ASN A 82 3.54 0.11 -11.80
N ARG A 83 2.48 -0.55 -11.33
CA ARG A 83 2.49 -1.63 -10.33
C ARG A 83 1.48 -2.71 -10.67
N LEU A 84 1.65 -3.87 -10.03
CA LEU A 84 0.69 -4.96 -10.15
C LEU A 84 -0.68 -4.51 -9.62
N VAL A 85 -1.72 -4.86 -10.39
CA VAL A 85 -3.12 -4.58 -10.03
C VAL A 85 -3.69 -5.79 -9.33
N ILE A 86 -4.16 -5.60 -8.10
CA ILE A 86 -4.89 -6.61 -7.33
C ILE A 86 -6.23 -6.00 -6.90
N CYS A 87 -7.27 -6.84 -6.86
CA CYS A 87 -8.60 -6.46 -6.39
C CYS A 87 -9.00 -7.30 -5.17
N GLU A 88 -9.92 -6.77 -4.38
CA GLU A 88 -10.55 -7.45 -3.25
C GLU A 88 -12.06 -7.57 -3.50
N PHE A 89 -12.71 -8.55 -2.87
CA PHE A 89 -14.14 -8.84 -3.00
C PHE A 89 -14.76 -9.07 -1.63
#